data_AF-A0A7X9M0K8-F1
#
_entry.id   AF-A0A7X9M0K8-F1
#
_cell.length_a   1.000
_cell.length_b   1.000
_cell.length_c   1.000
_cell.angle_alpha   90.00
_cell.angle_beta   90.00
_cell.angle_gamma   90.00
#
_symmetry.space_group_name_H-M   'P 1'
#
loop_
_entity.id
_entity.type
_entity.pdbx_description
1 polymer ?
#
loop_
_entity_poly.entity_id
_entity_poly.type
_entity_poly.pdbx_seq_one_letter_code
_entity_poly.pdbx_strand_id
1 'polypeptide(L)'
;MIQISGVPFHLDEKWQLGKIEKAIIRNMQQASVDYSYHSIGELLFELNVRKNIINSAKEMDKSKAVFRSFKRARCNPKYWQLTAAGGFLLKPGVKPSVAILDIFRNGPLYAFECATASIIIYYHTVLYTIGSDLFNSLFQNLYLYSWHTDSDLRIYTFYTNHFIPGDIVFFNNPDFHPNGPWFNGLSAVLLPDGKYFGHGFSIRTADEIIELLNTKRKPDAKQSAYLTNLVTRPSFTHIARLASQGSGSAYRANNNQHTIVHHDKSSISYAQYLYLSE
;
A
#
# COMPACT_ATOMS: atom_id res chain seq x y z
N MET A 1 7.20 23.22 2.06
CA MET A 1 8.64 23.34 1.69
C MET A 1 9.40 22.11 2.18
N ILE A 2 10.55 21.72 1.60
CA ILE A 2 11.40 20.66 2.19
C ILE A 2 12.49 21.34 3.02
N GLN A 3 12.72 20.85 4.23
CA GLN A 3 13.75 21.34 5.15
C GLN A 3 14.60 20.19 5.68
N ILE A 4 15.91 20.41 5.81
CA ILE A 4 16.85 19.48 6.44
C ILE A 4 17.52 20.23 7.60
N SER A 5 17.31 19.74 8.82
CA SER A 5 17.79 20.38 10.06
C SER A 5 17.40 21.85 10.16
N GLY A 6 16.19 22.20 9.70
CA GLY A 6 15.67 23.56 9.67
C GLY A 6 16.14 24.42 8.48
N VAL A 7 17.03 23.91 7.62
CA VAL A 7 17.53 24.63 6.44
C VAL A 7 16.73 24.23 5.19
N PRO A 8 16.25 25.18 4.37
CA PRO A 8 15.58 24.87 3.11
C PRO A 8 16.42 23.96 2.21
N PHE A 9 15.82 22.86 1.73
CA PHE A 9 16.47 21.94 0.82
C PHE A 9 16.36 22.42 -0.62
N HIS A 10 17.50 22.50 -1.29
CA HIS A 10 17.61 22.71 -2.72
C HIS A 10 18.13 21.45 -3.40
N LEU A 11 17.46 21.05 -4.49
CA LEU A 11 17.88 19.90 -5.26
C LEU A 11 19.21 20.20 -5.96
N ASP A 12 20.24 19.42 -5.60
CA ASP A 12 21.58 19.49 -6.17
C ASP A 12 21.80 18.31 -7.13
N GLU A 13 22.47 18.54 -8.26
CA GLU A 13 22.75 17.53 -9.28
C GLU A 13 23.61 16.37 -8.74
N LYS A 14 24.42 16.61 -7.71
CA LYS A 14 25.29 15.59 -7.09
C LYS A 14 24.54 14.38 -6.53
N TRP A 15 23.25 14.52 -6.21
CA TRP A 15 22.45 13.44 -5.63
C TRP A 15 22.02 12.38 -6.66
N GLN A 16 22.32 12.57 -7.95
CA GLN A 16 22.06 11.61 -9.05
C GLN A 16 20.62 11.01 -9.03
N LEU A 17 19.63 11.81 -8.63
CA LEU A 17 18.26 11.34 -8.46
C LEU A 17 17.59 10.98 -9.80
N GLY A 18 16.87 9.85 -9.79
CA GLY A 18 16.07 9.39 -10.91
C GLY A 18 14.80 10.23 -11.13
N LYS A 19 14.06 9.87 -12.19
CA LYS A 19 12.82 10.57 -12.57
C LYS A 19 11.73 10.47 -11.49
N ILE A 20 11.65 9.34 -10.79
CA ILE A 20 10.64 9.08 -9.74
C ILE A 20 10.90 9.98 -8.54
N GLU A 21 12.12 9.98 -8.04
CA GLU A 21 12.57 10.76 -6.89
C GLU A 21 12.42 12.26 -7.16
N LYS A 22 12.81 12.72 -8.36
CA LYS A 22 12.61 14.12 -8.79
C LYS A 22 11.12 14.49 -8.83
N ALA A 23 10.24 13.61 -9.28
CA ALA A 23 8.80 13.87 -9.27
C ALA A 23 8.24 13.96 -7.85
N ILE A 24 8.69 13.08 -6.95
CA ILE A 24 8.31 13.12 -5.52
C ILE A 24 8.74 14.45 -4.90
N ILE A 25 10.01 14.86 -5.06
CA ILE A 25 10.54 16.12 -4.53
C ILE A 25 9.74 17.32 -5.04
N ARG A 26 9.42 17.37 -6.34
CA ARG A 26 8.61 18.47 -6.90
C ARG A 26 7.23 18.54 -6.25
N ASN A 27 6.55 17.41 -6.06
CA ASN A 27 5.25 17.39 -5.38
C ASN A 27 5.40 17.87 -3.93
N MET A 28 6.38 17.36 -3.19
CA MET A 28 6.64 17.79 -1.80
C MET A 28 6.94 19.30 -1.69
N GLN A 29 7.66 19.88 -2.65
CA GLN A 29 7.96 21.31 -2.69
C GLN A 29 6.73 22.17 -3.04
N GLN A 30 5.78 21.63 -3.80
CA GLN A 30 4.52 22.30 -4.16
C GLN A 30 3.44 22.17 -3.07
N ALA A 31 3.62 21.26 -2.11
CA ALA A 31 2.70 21.09 -1.00
C ALA A 31 2.68 22.34 -0.11
N SER A 32 1.51 22.67 0.43
CA SER A 32 1.32 23.75 1.42
C SER A 32 1.84 23.39 2.82
N VAL A 33 2.42 22.20 3.00
CA VAL A 33 2.98 21.72 4.26
C VAL A 33 4.50 21.64 4.18
N ASP A 34 5.15 21.71 5.34
CA ASP A 34 6.58 21.52 5.45
C ASP A 34 6.94 20.05 5.69
N TYR A 35 7.88 19.56 4.90
CA TYR A 35 8.51 18.26 5.06
C TYR A 35 9.88 18.48 5.70
N SER A 36 9.98 18.18 6.99
CA SER A 36 11.20 18.40 7.77
C SER A 36 11.89 17.08 8.07
N TYR A 37 13.20 17.04 7.82
CA TYR A 37 14.07 15.89 8.04
C TYR A 37 15.26 16.29 8.93
N HIS A 38 15.76 15.38 9.76
CA HIS A 38 16.97 15.62 10.57
C HIS A 38 18.26 15.46 9.77
N SER A 39 18.20 14.78 8.64
CA SER A 39 19.36 14.60 7.76
C SER A 39 18.93 14.37 6.32
N ILE A 40 19.86 14.58 5.40
CA ILE A 40 19.65 14.20 3.99
C ILE A 40 19.41 12.70 3.83
N GLY A 41 20.00 11.87 4.71
CA GLY A 41 19.78 10.42 4.72
C GLY A 41 18.32 10.05 4.95
N GLU A 42 17.62 10.77 5.84
CA GLU A 42 16.19 10.53 6.08
C GLU A 42 15.33 10.87 4.85
N LEU A 43 15.60 12.01 4.21
CA LEU A 43 14.91 12.38 2.96
C LEU A 43 15.16 11.32 1.87
N LEU A 44 16.42 10.95 1.63
CA LEU A 44 16.77 9.95 0.63
C LEU A 44 16.14 8.58 0.95
N PHE A 45 16.03 8.23 2.23
CA PHE A 45 15.36 7.01 2.66
C PHE A 45 13.86 7.04 2.33
N GLU A 46 13.13 8.12 2.67
CA GLU A 46 11.73 8.25 2.30
C GLU A 46 11.53 8.20 0.78
N LEU A 47 12.38 8.89 0.01
CA LEU A 47 12.34 8.85 -1.46
C LEU A 47 12.51 7.41 -1.99
N ASN A 48 13.42 6.64 -1.40
CA ASN A 48 13.64 5.24 -1.76
C ASN A 48 12.43 4.36 -1.42
N VAL A 49 11.83 4.52 -0.23
CA VAL A 49 10.61 3.78 0.15
C VAL A 49 9.47 4.11 -0.81
N ARG A 50 9.21 5.39 -1.08
CA ARG A 50 8.16 5.82 -2.02
C ARG A 50 8.37 5.27 -3.43
N LYS A 51 9.62 5.30 -3.91
CA LYS A 51 10.00 4.66 -5.18
C LYS A 51 9.71 3.16 -5.18
N ASN A 52 10.02 2.46 -4.10
CA ASN A 52 9.72 1.04 -3.96
C ASN A 52 8.20 0.76 -3.92
N ILE A 53 7.38 1.64 -3.33
CA ILE A 53 5.91 1.54 -3.42
C ILE A 53 5.44 1.64 -4.88
N ILE A 54 5.94 2.65 -5.59
CA ILE A 54 5.60 2.88 -7.00
C ILE A 54 6.03 1.70 -7.88
N ASN A 55 7.24 1.17 -7.66
CA ASN A 55 7.73 0.02 -8.40
C ASN A 55 6.91 -1.23 -8.09
N SER A 56 6.59 -1.47 -6.81
CA SER A 56 5.73 -2.57 -6.39
C SER A 56 4.35 -2.50 -7.03
N ALA A 57 3.74 -1.32 -7.10
CA ALA A 57 2.45 -1.13 -7.79
C ALA A 57 2.53 -1.48 -9.28
N LYS A 58 3.59 -1.03 -9.98
CA LYS A 58 3.83 -1.35 -11.39
C LYS A 58 4.12 -2.83 -11.62
N GLU A 59 4.83 -3.49 -10.71
CA GLU A 59 5.07 -4.93 -10.78
C GLU A 59 3.79 -5.73 -10.52
N MET A 60 2.94 -5.28 -9.59
CA MET A 60 1.64 -5.92 -9.36
C MET A 60 0.74 -5.83 -10.60
N ASP A 61 0.68 -4.68 -11.27
CA ASP A 61 -0.04 -4.53 -12.54
C ASP A 61 0.43 -5.54 -13.60
N LYS A 62 1.76 -5.73 -13.71
CA LYS A 62 2.37 -6.67 -14.65
C LYS A 62 2.21 -8.14 -14.25
N SER A 63 2.04 -8.43 -12.96
CA SER A 63 1.97 -9.80 -12.42
C SER A 63 0.75 -10.57 -12.93
N LYS A 64 -0.30 -9.88 -13.38
CA LYS A 64 -1.60 -10.45 -13.75
C LYS A 64 -2.32 -11.17 -12.60
N ALA A 65 -1.99 -10.85 -11.34
CA ALA A 65 -2.86 -11.16 -10.22
C ALA A 65 -4.23 -10.50 -10.45
N VAL A 66 -5.31 -11.23 -10.13
CA VAL A 66 -6.67 -10.78 -10.47
C VAL A 66 -7.45 -10.29 -9.25
N PHE A 67 -8.32 -9.31 -9.46
CA PHE A 67 -9.24 -8.89 -8.42
C PHE A 67 -10.34 -9.94 -8.19
N ARG A 68 -10.56 -10.33 -6.92
CA ARG A 68 -11.71 -11.14 -6.46
C ARG A 68 -12.10 -10.73 -5.04
N SER A 69 -13.38 -10.86 -4.70
CA SER A 69 -13.84 -10.76 -3.30
C SER A 69 -13.27 -11.90 -2.45
N PHE A 70 -13.34 -11.78 -1.12
CA PHE A 70 -12.79 -12.78 -0.20
C PHE A 70 -13.34 -14.20 -0.42
N LYS A 71 -14.65 -14.34 -0.64
CA LYS A 71 -15.30 -15.63 -0.98
C LYS A 71 -14.71 -16.30 -2.23
N ARG A 72 -14.12 -15.54 -3.15
CA ARG A 72 -13.52 -16.03 -4.40
C ARG A 72 -11.99 -15.86 -4.42
N ALA A 73 -11.39 -15.60 -3.25
CA ALA A 73 -9.95 -15.42 -3.14
C ALA A 73 -9.22 -16.73 -3.43
N ARG A 74 -7.99 -16.60 -3.94
CA ARG A 74 -7.12 -17.73 -4.28
C ARG A 74 -5.66 -17.33 -4.07
N CYS A 75 -4.86 -18.26 -3.58
CA CYS A 75 -3.42 -18.09 -3.41
C CYS A 75 -2.68 -19.37 -3.83
N ASN A 76 -1.38 -19.26 -4.10
CA ASN A 76 -0.55 -20.42 -4.37
C ASN A 76 -0.42 -21.30 -3.11
N PRO A 77 -0.94 -22.55 -3.14
CA PRO A 77 -0.94 -23.42 -1.96
C PRO A 77 0.46 -23.88 -1.57
N LYS A 78 1.49 -23.64 -2.38
CA LYS A 78 2.88 -23.90 -1.99
C LYS A 78 3.32 -23.04 -0.81
N TYR A 79 2.86 -21.79 -0.73
CA TYR A 79 3.32 -20.81 0.26
C TYR A 79 2.24 -20.39 1.27
N TRP A 80 0.99 -20.44 0.84
CA TRP A 80 -0.13 -19.89 1.61
C TRP A 80 -1.20 -20.96 1.88
N GLN A 81 -1.79 -20.92 3.06
CA GLN A 81 -3.04 -21.58 3.37
C GLN A 81 -4.18 -20.57 3.18
N LEU A 82 -5.12 -20.87 2.29
CA LEU A 82 -6.34 -20.09 2.14
C LEU A 82 -7.26 -20.39 3.34
N THR A 83 -7.65 -19.36 4.08
CA THR A 83 -8.58 -19.49 5.21
C THR A 83 -10.03 -19.47 4.74
N ALA A 84 -10.96 -19.92 5.58
CA ALA A 84 -12.39 -19.86 5.29
C ALA A 84 -12.90 -18.42 5.08
N ALA A 85 -12.25 -17.43 5.71
CA ALA A 85 -12.54 -16.01 5.54
C ALA A 85 -11.97 -15.43 4.23
N GLY A 86 -11.21 -16.20 3.44
CA GLY A 86 -10.58 -15.72 2.20
C GLY A 86 -9.25 -15.01 2.39
N GLY A 87 -8.68 -15.02 3.60
CA GLY A 87 -7.32 -14.51 3.87
C GLY A 87 -6.23 -15.54 3.60
N PHE A 88 -5.00 -15.09 3.39
CA PHE A 88 -3.84 -15.95 3.09
C PHE A 88 -2.94 -16.05 4.31
N LEU A 89 -2.95 -17.21 4.97
CA LEU A 89 -2.06 -17.49 6.10
C LEU A 89 -0.75 -18.09 5.58
N LEU A 90 0.37 -17.49 5.94
CA LEU A 90 1.69 -18.01 5.56
C LEU A 90 1.89 -19.41 6.16
N LYS A 91 2.35 -20.37 5.35
CA LYS A 91 2.58 -21.73 5.82
C LYS A 91 3.80 -21.79 6.76
N PRO A 92 3.78 -22.65 7.79
CA PRO A 92 4.93 -22.87 8.66
C PRO A 92 6.20 -23.23 7.87
N GLY A 93 7.33 -22.61 8.23
CA GLY A 93 8.63 -22.86 7.61
C GLY A 93 8.86 -22.19 6.24
N VAL A 94 7.85 -21.52 5.68
CA VAL A 94 8.02 -20.73 4.45
C VAL A 94 8.65 -19.39 4.78
N LYS A 95 9.71 -19.02 4.05
CA LYS A 95 10.32 -17.69 4.15
C LYS A 95 9.33 -16.61 3.67
N PRO A 96 8.97 -15.62 4.51
CA PRO A 96 8.05 -14.55 4.14
C PRO A 96 8.40 -13.83 2.84
N SER A 97 9.69 -13.55 2.62
CA SER A 97 10.17 -12.88 1.41
C SER A 97 9.89 -13.69 0.15
N VAL A 98 10.04 -15.01 0.21
CA VAL A 98 9.78 -15.92 -0.91
C VAL A 98 8.28 -15.94 -1.23
N ALA A 99 7.43 -16.01 -0.20
CA ALA A 99 5.98 -16.05 -0.36
C ALA A 99 5.43 -14.74 -0.95
N ILE A 100 5.94 -13.59 -0.50
CA ILE A 100 5.56 -12.27 -1.05
C ILE A 100 6.03 -12.13 -2.50
N LEU A 101 7.30 -12.45 -2.80
CA LEU A 101 7.81 -12.37 -4.18
C LEU A 101 7.08 -13.31 -5.14
N ASP A 102 6.59 -14.46 -4.65
CA ASP A 102 5.81 -15.39 -5.47
C ASP A 102 4.51 -14.78 -5.98
N ILE A 103 3.88 -13.86 -5.23
CA ILE A 103 2.66 -13.17 -5.67
C ILE A 103 2.93 -12.37 -6.95
N PHE A 104 4.08 -11.71 -7.05
CA PHE A 104 4.44 -10.89 -8.20
C PHE A 104 4.94 -11.72 -9.38
N ARG A 105 5.64 -12.84 -9.11
CA ARG A 105 6.21 -13.73 -10.13
C ARG A 105 5.19 -14.68 -10.74
N ASN A 106 4.25 -15.15 -9.92
CA ASN A 106 3.23 -16.13 -10.27
C ASN A 106 1.81 -15.57 -10.09
N GLY A 107 1.63 -14.27 -10.39
CA GLY A 107 0.35 -13.57 -10.21
C GLY A 107 -0.89 -14.29 -10.73
N PRO A 108 -0.88 -15.04 -11.85
CA PRO A 108 -2.04 -15.81 -12.29
C PRO A 108 -2.51 -16.90 -11.32
N LEU A 109 -1.72 -17.29 -10.31
CA LEU A 109 -2.13 -18.18 -9.22
C LEU A 109 -2.88 -17.46 -8.09
N TYR A 110 -2.91 -16.13 -8.12
CA TYR A 110 -3.43 -15.29 -7.03
C TYR A 110 -4.65 -14.49 -7.45
N ALA A 111 -5.60 -14.40 -6.52
CA ALA A 111 -6.81 -13.61 -6.65
C ALA A 111 -7.21 -13.03 -5.29
N PHE A 112 -7.25 -11.72 -5.16
CA PHE A 112 -7.49 -11.01 -3.89
C PHE A 112 -8.10 -9.63 -4.14
N GLU A 113 -8.65 -9.00 -3.10
CA GLU A 113 -9.29 -7.68 -3.20
C GLU A 113 -8.26 -6.53 -3.02
N CYS A 114 -8.66 -5.27 -3.23
CA CYS A 114 -7.73 -4.15 -3.36
C CYS A 114 -7.09 -3.65 -2.04
N ALA A 115 -7.70 -3.87 -0.88
CA ALA A 115 -7.08 -3.59 0.42
C ALA A 115 -5.91 -4.58 0.67
N THR A 116 -6.16 -5.87 0.47
CA THR A 116 -5.12 -6.92 0.52
C THR A 116 -4.00 -6.63 -0.47
N ALA A 117 -4.32 -6.16 -1.67
CA ALA A 117 -3.33 -5.73 -2.66
C ALA A 117 -2.43 -4.59 -2.13
N SER A 118 -3.02 -3.62 -1.42
CA SER A 118 -2.31 -2.49 -0.81
C SER A 118 -1.31 -2.97 0.24
N ILE A 119 -1.71 -3.92 1.08
CA ILE A 119 -0.82 -4.55 2.08
C ILE A 119 0.30 -5.37 1.43
N ILE A 120 0.01 -6.14 0.38
CA ILE A 120 1.03 -6.88 -0.38
C ILE A 120 2.06 -5.91 -0.99
N ILE A 121 1.62 -4.77 -1.53
CA ILE A 121 2.51 -3.71 -2.05
C ILE A 121 3.42 -3.18 -0.95
N TYR A 122 2.90 -2.92 0.25
CA TYR A 122 3.74 -2.47 1.37
C TYR A 122 4.73 -3.53 1.84
N TYR A 123 4.35 -4.80 1.96
CA TYR A 123 5.30 -5.87 2.29
C TYR A 123 6.39 -6.01 1.23
N HIS A 124 6.04 -5.96 -0.05
CA HIS A 124 7.01 -5.97 -1.15
C HIS A 124 7.95 -4.76 -1.08
N THR A 125 7.40 -3.57 -0.79
CA THR A 125 8.17 -2.34 -0.60
C THR A 125 9.18 -2.48 0.53
N VAL A 126 8.75 -2.96 1.70
CA VAL A 126 9.63 -3.14 2.86
C VAL A 126 10.70 -4.16 2.54
N LEU A 127 10.35 -5.29 1.91
CA LEU A 127 11.31 -6.30 1.46
C LEU A 127 12.43 -5.70 0.58
N TYR A 128 12.09 -4.88 -0.41
CA TYR A 128 13.10 -4.22 -1.26
C TYR A 128 13.86 -3.09 -0.57
N THR A 129 13.34 -2.58 0.55
CA THR A 129 13.98 -1.50 1.30
C THR A 129 14.99 -2.05 2.31
N ILE A 130 14.64 -3.12 3.02
CA ILE A 130 15.41 -3.62 4.17
C ILE A 130 16.13 -4.95 3.90
N GLY A 131 15.87 -5.59 2.75
CA GLY A 131 16.47 -6.86 2.36
C GLY A 131 15.74 -8.09 2.94
N SER A 132 16.00 -9.26 2.32
CA SER A 132 15.29 -10.50 2.64
C SER A 132 15.55 -11.01 4.05
N ASP A 133 16.76 -10.85 4.57
CA ASP A 133 17.16 -11.47 5.83
C ASP A 133 16.44 -10.81 7.01
N LEU A 134 16.46 -9.47 7.06
CA LEU A 134 15.71 -8.71 8.05
C LEU A 134 14.20 -8.89 7.85
N PHE A 135 13.70 -8.83 6.61
CA PHE A 135 12.28 -9.06 6.32
C PHE A 135 11.78 -10.42 6.82
N ASN A 136 12.54 -11.49 6.57
CA ASN A 136 12.19 -12.84 7.03
C ASN A 136 12.23 -12.97 8.55
N SER A 137 13.08 -12.21 9.23
CA SER A 137 13.14 -12.22 10.70
C SER A 137 11.96 -11.50 11.36
N LEU A 138 11.46 -10.43 10.73
CA LEU A 138 10.35 -9.62 11.26
C LEU A 138 9.00 -10.29 10.98
N PHE A 139 8.72 -10.63 9.72
CA PHE A 139 7.37 -10.96 9.26
C PHE A 139 7.09 -12.47 9.22
N GLN A 140 7.40 -13.22 10.28
CA GLN A 140 7.37 -14.69 10.26
C GLN A 140 5.97 -15.30 10.19
N ASN A 141 4.94 -14.58 10.62
CA ASN A 141 3.57 -15.09 10.75
C ASN A 141 2.57 -14.27 9.92
N LEU A 142 2.91 -13.99 8.66
CA LEU A 142 2.07 -13.17 7.80
C LEU A 142 0.66 -13.77 7.62
N TYR A 143 -0.33 -12.91 7.83
CA TYR A 143 -1.70 -13.15 7.43
C TYR A 143 -2.17 -12.00 6.53
N LEU A 144 -2.46 -12.30 5.26
CA LEU A 144 -2.93 -11.31 4.30
C LEU A 144 -4.45 -11.33 4.26
N TYR A 145 -5.08 -10.31 4.84
CA TYR A 145 -6.54 -10.15 4.84
C TYR A 145 -6.93 -8.69 4.99
N SER A 146 -7.56 -8.11 3.97
CA SER A 146 -7.93 -6.69 3.96
C SER A 146 -6.74 -5.79 4.31
N TRP A 147 -6.93 -4.86 5.25
CA TRP A 147 -5.91 -3.99 5.82
C TRP A 147 -5.23 -4.56 7.08
N HIS A 148 -5.42 -5.85 7.39
CA HIS A 148 -4.68 -6.46 8.49
C HIS A 148 -3.18 -6.48 8.19
N THR A 149 -2.39 -6.09 9.19
CA THR A 149 -0.93 -6.03 9.09
C THR A 149 -0.27 -6.58 10.34
N ASP A 150 0.93 -7.09 10.16
CA ASP A 150 1.88 -7.27 11.25
C ASP A 150 2.22 -5.90 11.86
N SER A 151 2.39 -5.85 13.18
CA SER A 151 2.66 -4.62 13.93
C SER A 151 3.97 -3.94 13.50
N ASP A 152 4.92 -4.67 12.93
CA ASP A 152 6.18 -4.12 12.43
C ASP A 152 6.03 -3.38 11.09
N LEU A 153 4.89 -3.52 10.39
CA LEU A 153 4.67 -2.78 9.13
C LEU A 153 4.36 -1.30 9.37
N ARG A 154 3.65 -0.99 10.48
CA ARG A 154 3.17 0.34 10.90
C ARG A 154 2.68 1.22 9.76
N ILE A 155 1.39 1.11 9.47
CA ILE A 155 0.68 2.01 8.54
C ILE A 155 -0.26 2.94 9.30
N TYR A 156 -0.47 4.12 8.74
CA TYR A 156 -1.40 5.12 9.28
C TYR A 156 -2.14 5.82 8.15
N THR A 157 -3.33 6.34 8.46
CA THR A 157 -4.15 7.10 7.53
C THR A 157 -4.55 8.45 8.12
N PHE A 158 -4.67 9.45 7.25
CA PHE A 158 -5.00 10.83 7.63
C PHE A 158 -5.57 11.57 6.42
N TYR A 159 -6.17 12.74 6.67
CA TYR A 159 -6.73 13.60 5.63
C TYR A 159 -5.73 14.67 5.20
N THR A 160 -5.61 14.89 3.89
CA THR A 160 -4.74 15.92 3.29
C THR A 160 -5.32 16.42 1.97
N ASN A 161 -5.04 17.67 1.63
CA ASN A 161 -5.42 18.26 0.34
C ASN A 161 -4.30 18.16 -0.71
N HIS A 162 -3.22 17.46 -0.39
CA HIS A 162 -2.08 17.26 -1.27
C HIS A 162 -1.57 15.82 -1.19
N PHE A 163 -1.31 15.22 -2.35
CA PHE A 163 -0.86 13.84 -2.49
C PHE A 163 0.54 13.78 -3.07
N ILE A 164 1.32 12.81 -2.59
CA ILE A 164 2.69 12.58 -3.02
C ILE A 164 2.76 11.22 -3.74
N PRO A 165 3.48 11.09 -4.87
CA PRO A 165 3.69 9.79 -5.50
C PRO A 165 4.17 8.73 -4.49
N GLY A 166 3.57 7.55 -4.55
CA GLY A 166 3.72 6.48 -3.56
C GLY A 166 2.68 6.50 -2.43
N ASP A 167 1.82 7.52 -2.35
CA ASP A 167 0.66 7.50 -1.45
C ASP A 167 -0.37 6.46 -1.93
N ILE A 168 -1.00 5.76 -0.98
CA ILE A 168 -2.23 5.02 -1.26
C ILE A 168 -3.42 5.93 -0.96
N VAL A 169 -4.14 6.28 -2.01
CA VAL A 169 -5.34 7.13 -1.96
C VAL A 169 -6.60 6.26 -2.02
N PHE A 170 -7.75 6.87 -1.79
CA PHE A 170 -9.03 6.19 -1.87
C PHE A 170 -10.02 6.93 -2.78
N PHE A 171 -10.52 6.23 -3.80
CA PHE A 171 -11.68 6.65 -4.58
C PHE A 171 -12.93 6.09 -3.93
N ASN A 172 -13.88 6.96 -3.58
CA ASN A 172 -15.16 6.56 -3.01
C ASN A 172 -16.22 6.51 -4.11
N ASN A 173 -17.07 5.47 -4.10
CA ASN A 173 -18.23 5.36 -4.98
C ASN A 173 -19.50 5.23 -4.13
N PRO A 174 -20.06 6.35 -3.64
CA PRO A 174 -21.10 6.35 -2.62
C PRO A 174 -22.42 5.72 -3.07
N ASP A 175 -22.76 5.85 -4.35
CA ASP A 175 -24.01 5.34 -4.93
C ASP A 175 -23.81 4.01 -5.69
N PHE A 176 -22.82 3.19 -5.30
CA PHE A 176 -22.58 1.88 -5.90
C PHE A 176 -23.82 0.96 -5.86
N HIS A 177 -23.93 0.06 -6.84
CA HIS A 177 -25.05 -0.88 -6.93
C HIS A 177 -24.93 -1.98 -5.86
N PRO A 178 -25.98 -2.29 -5.07
CA PRO A 178 -25.92 -3.31 -4.00
C PRO A 178 -25.49 -4.71 -4.45
N ASN A 179 -25.86 -5.12 -5.68
CA ASN A 179 -25.43 -6.39 -6.29
C ASN A 179 -23.93 -6.44 -6.71
N GLY A 180 -23.21 -5.32 -6.61
CA GLY A 180 -21.78 -5.23 -6.89
C GLY A 180 -21.04 -4.51 -5.76
N PRO A 181 -21.08 -5.00 -4.51
CA PRO A 181 -20.60 -4.27 -3.34
C PRO A 181 -19.10 -4.01 -3.35
N TRP A 182 -18.33 -4.77 -4.14
CA TRP A 182 -16.89 -4.54 -4.35
C TRP A 182 -16.57 -3.30 -5.20
N PHE A 183 -17.57 -2.64 -5.77
CA PHE A 183 -17.42 -1.35 -6.46
C PHE A 183 -17.76 -0.15 -5.56
N ASN A 184 -17.82 -0.33 -4.24
CA ASN A 184 -18.06 0.77 -3.29
C ASN A 184 -16.91 1.79 -3.22
N GLY A 185 -15.74 1.44 -3.76
CA GLY A 185 -14.56 2.29 -3.78
C GLY A 185 -13.36 1.56 -4.39
N LEU A 186 -12.20 2.20 -4.30
CA LEU A 186 -10.93 1.66 -4.78
C LEU A 186 -9.76 2.30 -4.03
N SER A 187 -8.94 1.48 -3.39
CA SER A 187 -7.60 1.88 -2.94
C SER A 187 -6.64 1.86 -4.12
N ALA A 188 -5.87 2.94 -4.30
CA ALA A 188 -4.97 3.05 -5.44
C ALA A 188 -3.64 3.74 -5.08
N VAL A 189 -2.55 3.28 -5.67
CA VAL A 189 -1.21 3.89 -5.51
C VAL A 189 -1.05 5.03 -6.51
N LEU A 190 -0.77 6.24 -6.04
CA LEU A 190 -0.44 7.39 -6.88
C LEU A 190 0.94 7.22 -7.53
N LEU A 191 1.00 7.37 -8.85
CA LEU A 191 2.21 7.26 -9.66
C LEU A 191 2.78 8.65 -10.02
N PRO A 192 4.07 8.74 -10.40
CA PRO A 192 4.74 10.02 -10.70
C PRO A 192 4.14 10.87 -11.83
N ASP A 193 3.39 10.24 -12.74
CA ASP A 193 2.75 10.89 -13.89
C ASP A 193 1.29 11.30 -13.61
N GLY A 194 0.86 11.28 -12.34
CA GLY A 194 -0.50 11.62 -11.93
C GLY A 194 -1.53 10.52 -12.20
N LYS A 195 -1.08 9.34 -12.65
CA LYS A 195 -1.93 8.14 -12.79
C LYS A 195 -1.96 7.35 -11.49
N TYR A 196 -2.85 6.36 -11.44
CA TYR A 196 -3.09 5.54 -10.27
C TYR A 196 -3.07 4.07 -10.67
N PHE A 197 -2.39 3.24 -9.87
CA PHE A 197 -2.57 1.80 -9.94
C PHE A 197 -3.66 1.39 -8.94
N GLY A 198 -4.78 0.91 -9.45
CA GLY A 198 -5.82 0.25 -8.65
C GLY A 198 -5.90 -1.23 -8.99
N HIS A 199 -5.79 -2.11 -7.99
CA HIS A 199 -5.90 -3.55 -8.23
C HIS A 199 -7.28 -3.91 -8.81
N GLY A 200 -7.31 -4.56 -9.97
CA GLY A 200 -8.53 -4.81 -10.75
C GLY A 200 -8.92 -3.72 -11.76
N PHE A 201 -8.31 -2.54 -11.68
CA PHE A 201 -8.51 -1.41 -12.59
C PHE A 201 -7.28 -1.12 -13.47
N SER A 202 -6.14 -1.73 -13.16
CA SER A 202 -4.83 -1.45 -13.76
C SER A 202 -4.41 0.02 -13.57
N ILE A 203 -3.41 0.47 -14.33
CA ILE A 203 -2.97 1.86 -14.32
C ILE A 203 -3.91 2.73 -15.16
N ARG A 204 -4.49 3.76 -14.52
CA ARG A 204 -5.53 4.64 -15.07
C ARG A 204 -5.36 6.08 -14.58
N THR A 205 -5.95 7.05 -15.26
CA THR A 205 -6.12 8.41 -14.71
C THR A 205 -7.23 8.42 -13.64
N ALA A 206 -7.31 9.51 -12.86
CA ALA A 206 -8.41 9.68 -11.91
C ALA A 206 -9.78 9.67 -12.61
N ASP A 207 -9.90 10.38 -13.73
CA ASP A 207 -11.15 10.48 -14.49
C ASP A 207 -11.59 9.12 -15.03
N GLU A 208 -10.67 8.32 -15.57
CA GLU A 208 -10.97 6.96 -16.05
C GLU A 208 -11.44 6.04 -14.90
N ILE A 209 -10.82 6.15 -13.71
CA ILE A 209 -11.26 5.39 -12.52
C ILE A 209 -12.67 5.81 -12.11
N ILE A 210 -12.94 7.12 -12.04
CA ILE A 210 -14.24 7.67 -11.66
C ILE A 210 -15.32 7.23 -12.66
N GLU A 211 -15.03 7.32 -13.96
CA GLU A 211 -15.93 6.87 -15.02
C GLU A 211 -16.28 5.38 -14.87
N LEU A 212 -15.27 4.52 -14.69
CA LEU A 212 -15.46 3.09 -14.50
C LEU A 212 -16.30 2.76 -13.26
N LEU A 213 -16.03 3.41 -12.12
CA LEU A 213 -16.82 3.26 -10.90
C LEU A 213 -18.27 3.73 -11.10
N ASN A 214 -18.46 4.83 -11.83
CA ASN A 214 -19.78 5.37 -12.13
C ASN A 214 -20.64 4.44 -12.98
N THR A 215 -20.04 3.56 -13.81
CA THR A 215 -20.78 2.51 -14.54
C THR A 215 -21.38 1.43 -13.65
N LYS A 216 -20.99 1.38 -12.37
CA LYS A 216 -21.40 0.36 -11.38
C LYS A 216 -22.31 0.92 -10.29
N ARG A 217 -22.93 2.09 -10.53
CA ARG A 217 -23.87 2.72 -9.60
C ARG A 217 -25.29 2.14 -9.73
N LYS A 218 -26.08 2.33 -8.69
CA LYS A 218 -27.52 1.98 -8.68
C LYS A 218 -28.30 2.86 -9.69
N PRO A 219 -29.48 2.43 -10.16
CA PRO A 219 -30.39 3.29 -10.91
C PRO A 219 -30.65 4.61 -10.16
N ASP A 220 -30.80 5.71 -10.90
CA ASP A 220 -31.08 7.06 -10.38
C ASP A 220 -30.02 7.64 -9.41
N ALA A 221 -28.80 7.08 -9.38
CA ALA A 221 -27.68 7.58 -8.58
C ALA A 221 -27.44 9.08 -8.78
N LYS A 222 -27.32 9.81 -7.67
CA LYS A 222 -27.19 11.28 -7.65
C LYS A 222 -25.75 11.72 -7.43
N GLN A 223 -24.96 10.92 -6.71
CA GLN A 223 -23.59 11.24 -6.39
C GLN A 223 -22.62 10.44 -7.27
N SER A 224 -21.69 11.15 -7.93
CA SER A 224 -20.59 10.53 -8.68
C SER A 224 -19.58 9.90 -7.71
N ALA A 225 -18.84 8.90 -8.18
CA ALA A 225 -17.58 8.54 -7.58
C ALA A 225 -16.59 9.73 -7.58
N TYR A 226 -15.68 9.77 -6.61
CA TYR A 226 -14.73 10.86 -6.43
C TYR A 226 -13.48 10.40 -5.69
N LEU A 227 -12.35 11.08 -5.92
CA LEU A 227 -11.13 10.91 -5.13
C LEU A 227 -11.30 11.61 -3.78
N THR A 228 -11.13 10.88 -2.68
CA THR A 228 -11.21 11.44 -1.32
C THR A 228 -9.90 12.12 -0.92
N ASN A 229 -9.93 12.90 0.17
CA ASN A 229 -8.75 13.49 0.77
C ASN A 229 -7.99 12.51 1.71
N LEU A 230 -8.41 11.24 1.74
CA LEU A 230 -7.82 10.23 2.62
C LEU A 230 -6.57 9.62 1.99
N VAL A 231 -5.48 9.60 2.75
CA VAL A 231 -4.21 9.00 2.37
C VAL A 231 -3.79 7.96 3.39
N THR A 232 -3.23 6.85 2.94
CA THR A 232 -2.56 5.85 3.77
C THR A 232 -1.07 5.80 3.41
N ARG A 233 -0.21 5.77 4.43
CA ARG A 233 1.26 5.69 4.31
C ARG A 233 1.84 4.70 5.30
N PRO A 234 2.96 4.03 4.97
CA PRO A 234 3.78 3.40 5.98
C PRO A 234 4.55 4.47 6.77
N SER A 235 4.96 4.14 8.00
CA SER A 235 5.86 4.99 8.77
C SER A 235 7.29 4.91 8.22
N PHE A 236 7.69 5.91 7.42
CA PHE A 236 9.05 5.96 6.85
C PHE A 236 10.14 5.95 7.93
N THR A 237 9.93 6.68 9.03
CA THR A 237 10.84 6.73 10.17
C THR A 237 10.95 5.37 10.87
N HIS A 238 9.86 4.63 10.99
CA HIS A 238 9.89 3.28 11.55
C HIS A 238 10.67 2.32 10.65
N ILE A 239 10.42 2.31 9.34
CA ILE A 239 11.15 1.45 8.39
C ILE A 239 12.64 1.81 8.41
N ALA A 240 13.00 3.10 8.48
CA ALA A 240 14.39 3.54 8.60
C ALA A 240 15.06 3.01 9.87
N ARG A 241 14.35 3.02 11.00
CA ARG A 241 14.83 2.46 12.26
C ARG A 241 15.03 0.95 12.19
N LEU A 242 14.09 0.22 11.57
CA LEU A 242 14.26 -1.23 11.36
C LEU A 242 15.52 -1.50 10.52
N ALA A 243 15.72 -0.74 9.44
CA ALA A 243 16.87 -0.88 8.55
C ALA A 243 18.21 -0.58 9.25
N SER A 244 18.25 0.38 10.18
CA SER A 244 19.49 0.77 10.86
C SER A 244 19.87 -0.10 12.06
N GLN A 245 18.89 -0.72 12.73
CA GLN A 245 19.14 -1.52 13.94
C GLN A 245 19.61 -2.96 13.64
N GLY A 246 19.40 -3.45 12.42
CA GLY A 246 19.81 -4.79 11.99
C GLY A 246 19.18 -5.92 12.81
N SER A 247 19.47 -7.17 12.44
CA SER A 247 18.93 -8.38 13.08
C SER A 247 19.47 -8.66 14.50
N GLY A 248 20.37 -7.80 15.01
CA GLY A 248 21.25 -8.09 16.15
C GLY A 248 20.77 -7.62 17.53
N SER A 249 19.66 -6.86 17.60
CA SER A 249 19.00 -6.58 18.87
C SER A 249 17.61 -7.20 18.82
N ALA A 250 17.19 -7.82 19.92
CA ALA A 250 15.89 -8.46 20.07
C ALA A 250 14.75 -7.44 19.95
N TYR A 251 14.48 -6.97 18.72
CA TYR A 251 13.28 -6.23 18.38
C TYR A 251 12.13 -7.24 18.27
N ARG A 252 11.83 -7.90 19.39
CA ARG A 252 10.48 -8.37 19.64
C ARG A 252 9.78 -7.19 20.27
N ALA A 253 9.27 -6.28 19.45
CA ALA A 253 8.15 -5.47 19.92
C ALA A 253 7.14 -6.48 20.49
N ASN A 254 6.68 -6.28 21.73
CA ASN A 254 5.63 -7.10 22.31
C ASN A 254 4.55 -7.27 21.25
N ASN A 255 4.44 -8.50 20.73
CA ASN A 255 3.76 -8.82 19.49
C ASN A 255 2.25 -8.87 19.78
N ASN A 256 1.69 -7.73 20.19
CA ASN A 256 0.26 -7.52 20.23
C ASN A 256 -0.17 -7.39 18.78
N GLN A 257 -0.29 -8.52 18.10
CA GLN A 257 -0.89 -8.58 16.79
C GLN A 257 -2.25 -7.89 16.89
N HIS A 258 -2.50 -6.96 15.96
CA HIS A 258 -3.78 -6.29 15.90
C HIS A 258 -4.89 -7.34 15.79
N THR A 259 -5.95 -7.20 16.59
CA THR A 259 -7.12 -8.07 16.51
C THR A 259 -7.59 -8.10 15.06
N ILE A 260 -7.70 -9.31 14.51
CA ILE A 260 -8.20 -9.51 13.15
C ILE A 260 -9.71 -9.52 13.20
N VAL A 261 -10.35 -8.58 12.49
CA VAL A 261 -11.79 -8.63 12.25
C VAL A 261 -12.06 -9.12 10.83
N HIS A 262 -12.63 -10.32 10.72
CA HIS A 262 -13.08 -10.86 9.44
C HIS A 262 -14.43 -10.26 9.06
N HIS A 263 -14.40 -9.14 8.33
CA HIS A 263 -15.59 -8.35 7.99
C HIS A 263 -16.21 -8.66 6.60
N ASP A 264 -15.52 -9.39 5.73
CA ASP A 264 -15.96 -9.76 4.36
C ASP A 264 -16.37 -8.57 3.46
N LYS A 265 -15.81 -7.38 3.72
CA LYS A 265 -16.08 -6.15 2.94
C LYS A 265 -14.92 -5.85 2.00
N SER A 266 -15.13 -5.98 0.69
CA SER A 266 -14.12 -5.60 -0.30
C SER A 266 -14.08 -4.09 -0.52
N SER A 267 -12.93 -3.59 -0.95
CA SER A 267 -12.73 -2.22 -1.42
C SER A 267 -12.96 -1.11 -0.40
N ILE A 268 -12.79 -1.44 0.88
CA ILE A 268 -12.83 -0.46 1.96
C ILE A 268 -11.50 0.29 2.11
N SER A 269 -11.57 1.52 2.59
CA SER A 269 -10.39 2.30 2.97
C SER A 269 -9.80 1.81 4.31
N TYR A 270 -8.56 2.18 4.61
CA TYR A 270 -7.96 1.84 5.89
C TYR A 270 -8.71 2.48 7.07
N ALA A 271 -9.25 3.70 6.89
CA ALA A 271 -10.07 4.35 7.91
C ALA A 271 -11.36 3.56 8.20
N GLN A 272 -12.01 3.01 7.17
CA GLN A 272 -13.17 2.14 7.34
C GLN A 272 -12.80 0.83 8.04
N TYR A 273 -11.63 0.27 7.75
CA TYR A 273 -11.13 -0.93 8.43
C TYR A 273 -10.89 -0.69 9.93
N LEU A 274 -10.29 0.46 10.30
CA LEU A 274 -10.07 0.83 11.70
C LEU A 274 -11.40 0.91 12.47
N TYR A 275 -12.44 1.52 11.89
CA TYR A 275 -13.78 1.57 12.49
C TYR A 275 -14.42 0.18 12.69
N LEU A 276 -14.06 -0.81 11.88
CA LEU A 276 -14.56 -2.19 12.03
C LEU A 276 -13.76 -3.00 13.05
N SER A 277 -12.60 -2.49 13.48
CA SER A 277 -11.64 -3.18 14.36
C SER A 277 -11.68 -2.66 15.81
N GLU A 278 -12.45 -1.59 16.05
CA GLU A 278 -12.82 -1.05 17.38
C GLU A 278 -14.06 -1.77 17.94
#